data_AF-A0A146LFY8-F1
#
_entry.id   AF-A0A146LFY8-F1
#
_cell.length_a   1.000
_cell.length_b   1.000
_cell.length_c   1.000
_cell.angle_alpha   90.00
_cell.angle_beta   90.00
_cell.angle_gamma   90.00
#
_symmetry.space_group_name_H-M   'P 1'
#
loop_
_entity.id
_entity.type
_entity.pdbx_description
1 polymer ?
#
loop_
_entity_poly.entity_id
_entity_poly.type
_entity_poly.pdbx_seq_one_letter_code
_entity_poly.pdbx_strand_id
1 'polypeptide(L)'
;MELAVLFVLVGSVLSLPPPPTPEVYIGKCCPREEIMLDEICRPLNETDQTEWVPDVQPGVRWVFQTGLPLCGTRQLWPVYHNGSDRLRLLPDGSLRHFIVEDPTLSDDEIDGEVHLYHDYMDGLYCREKNVDSKTKEVIQFAVVCAPEVPV
;
A
#
# COMPACT_ATOMS: atom_id res chain seq x y z
N MET A 1 -73.50 14.25 -8.85
CA MET A 1 -72.24 14.97 -9.18
C MET A 1 -71.58 15.32 -7.86
N GLU A 2 -70.37 14.90 -7.49
CA GLU A 2 -69.38 13.94 -7.98
C GLU A 2 -68.51 13.61 -6.74
N LEU A 3 -68.07 12.36 -6.57
CA LEU A 3 -67.10 11.98 -5.52
C LEU A 3 -65.69 12.09 -6.10
N ALA A 4 -64.88 13.02 -5.62
CA ALA A 4 -63.47 13.10 -5.98
C ALA A 4 -62.63 12.16 -5.10
N VAL A 5 -62.06 11.12 -5.71
CA VAL A 5 -61.11 10.21 -5.05
C VAL A 5 -59.70 10.75 -5.27
N LEU A 6 -59.08 11.25 -4.20
CA LEU A 6 -57.71 11.76 -4.22
C LEU A 6 -56.74 10.57 -4.12
N PHE A 7 -56.16 10.16 -5.25
CA PHE A 7 -55.09 9.16 -5.29
C PHE A 7 -53.77 9.80 -4.84
N VAL A 8 -53.36 9.54 -3.60
CA VAL A 8 -52.02 9.89 -3.10
C VAL A 8 -51.03 8.87 -3.64
N LEU A 9 -50.29 9.24 -4.69
CA LEU A 9 -49.17 8.45 -5.21
C LEU A 9 -47.99 8.61 -4.24
N VAL A 10 -47.81 7.64 -3.34
CA VAL A 10 -46.61 7.53 -2.50
C VAL A 10 -45.49 7.01 -3.39
N GLY A 11 -44.70 7.91 -3.98
CA GLY A 11 -43.52 7.56 -4.75
C GLY A 11 -42.45 6.98 -3.84
N SER A 12 -42.27 5.66 -3.86
CA SER A 12 -41.13 5.00 -3.24
C SER A 12 -39.86 5.39 -4.01
N VAL A 13 -39.08 6.30 -3.43
CA VAL A 13 -37.69 6.54 -3.86
C VAL A 13 -36.89 5.26 -3.65
N LEU A 14 -36.66 4.51 -4.73
CA LEU A 14 -35.67 3.44 -4.76
C LEU A 14 -34.29 4.09 -4.68
N SER A 15 -33.77 4.29 -3.47
CA SER A 15 -32.37 4.66 -3.27
C SER A 15 -31.51 3.47 -3.69
N LEU A 16 -30.83 3.57 -4.83
CA LEU A 16 -29.80 2.59 -5.20
C LEU A 16 -28.73 2.55 -4.08
N PRO A 17 -28.22 1.37 -3.72
CA PRO A 17 -27.07 1.29 -2.84
C PRO A 17 -25.92 2.08 -3.49
N PRO A 18 -25.10 2.80 -2.68
CA PRO A 18 -23.93 3.48 -3.22
C PRO A 18 -23.06 2.47 -3.97
N PRO A 19 -22.48 2.84 -5.12
CA PRO A 19 -21.58 1.94 -5.84
C PRO A 19 -20.48 1.47 -4.88
N PRO A 20 -20.10 0.18 -4.93
CA PRO A 20 -19.04 -0.33 -4.08
C PRO A 20 -17.78 0.52 -4.31
N THR A 21 -17.16 0.98 -3.23
CA THR A 21 -15.88 1.67 -3.32
C THR A 21 -14.86 0.74 -3.99
N PRO A 22 -14.16 1.19 -5.05
CA PRO A 22 -13.20 0.34 -5.73
C PRO A 22 -12.11 -0.10 -4.74
N GLU A 23 -11.78 -1.38 -4.76
CA GLU A 23 -10.66 -1.91 -3.98
C GLU A 23 -9.36 -1.63 -4.73
N VAL A 24 -8.35 -1.10 -4.03
CA VAL A 24 -7.01 -0.91 -4.59
C VAL A 24 -6.13 -2.11 -4.29
N TYR A 25 -5.27 -2.49 -5.23
CA TYR A 25 -4.31 -3.56 -5.03
C TYR A 25 -3.07 -3.02 -4.34
N ILE A 26 -2.58 -3.76 -3.34
CA ILE A 26 -1.36 -3.44 -2.61
C ILE A 26 -0.44 -4.63 -2.67
N GLY A 27 0.77 -4.43 -3.19
CA GLY A 27 1.80 -5.46 -3.23
C GLY A 27 2.28 -5.82 -1.83
N LYS A 28 2.14 -7.08 -1.41
CA LYS A 28 2.76 -7.64 -0.19
C LYS A 28 3.84 -8.64 -0.59
N CYS A 29 5.06 -8.51 -0.07
CA CYS A 29 6.17 -9.34 -0.55
C CYS A 29 5.99 -10.83 -0.22
N CYS A 30 5.52 -11.13 0.99
CA CYS A 30 5.23 -12.49 1.42
C CYS A 30 3.75 -12.84 1.23
N PRO A 31 3.40 -14.14 1.19
CA PRO A 31 2.03 -14.61 1.38
C PRO A 31 1.39 -14.00 2.64
N ARG A 32 0.05 -13.98 2.70
CA ARG A 32 -0.69 -13.33 3.80
C ARG A 32 -0.32 -13.92 5.16
N GLU A 33 -0.13 -15.24 5.20
CA GLU A 33 0.18 -16.02 6.40
C GLU A 33 1.68 -16.05 6.72
N GLU A 34 2.49 -15.28 5.99
CA GLU A 34 3.94 -15.20 6.14
C GLU A 34 4.43 -13.77 6.38
N ILE A 35 5.62 -13.67 6.95
CA ILE A 35 6.33 -12.42 7.21
C ILE A 35 7.80 -12.54 6.83
N MET A 36 8.43 -11.42 6.46
CA MET A 36 9.85 -11.42 6.15
C MET A 36 10.70 -11.42 7.43
N LEU A 37 11.47 -12.49 7.60
CA LEU A 37 12.44 -12.67 8.68
C LEU A 37 13.79 -12.99 8.05
N ASP A 38 14.79 -12.16 8.31
CA ASP A 38 16.13 -12.26 7.69
C ASP A 38 16.05 -12.36 6.14
N GLU A 39 15.23 -11.50 5.52
CA GLU A 39 15.01 -11.46 4.05
C GLU A 39 14.33 -12.70 3.44
N ILE A 40 13.81 -13.60 4.27
CA ILE A 40 13.10 -14.82 3.84
C ILE A 40 11.67 -14.79 4.37
N CYS A 41 10.68 -15.14 3.54
CA CYS A 41 9.32 -15.29 4.01
C CYS A 41 9.19 -16.53 4.91
N ARG A 42 8.64 -16.34 6.10
CA ARG A 42 8.44 -17.36 7.14
C ARG A 42 6.99 -17.36 7.61
N PRO A 43 6.40 -18.54 7.89
CA PRO A 43 5.07 -18.63 8.47
C PRO A 43 4.93 -17.81 9.75
N LEU A 44 3.85 -17.03 9.88
CA LEU A 44 3.60 -16.21 11.06
C LEU A 44 3.57 -17.04 12.35
N ASN A 45 3.06 -18.27 12.31
CA ASN A 45 2.99 -19.18 13.46
C ASN A 45 4.37 -19.71 13.93
N GLU A 46 5.43 -19.48 13.16
CA GLU A 46 6.82 -19.78 13.52
C GLU A 46 7.56 -18.53 14.03
N THR A 47 6.86 -17.39 14.16
CA THR A 47 7.43 -16.10 14.55
C THR A 47 6.63 -15.44 15.68
N ASP A 48 7.25 -14.51 16.40
CA ASP A 48 6.56 -13.66 17.38
C ASP A 48 5.90 -12.42 16.72
N GLN A 49 5.62 -12.47 15.42
CA GLN A 49 5.15 -11.34 14.63
C GLN A 49 3.67 -11.46 14.27
N THR A 50 3.04 -10.31 14.09
CA THR A 50 1.70 -10.21 13.50
C THR A 50 1.78 -9.99 11.98
N GLU A 51 0.66 -10.27 11.30
CA GLU A 51 0.45 -9.89 9.91
C GLU A 51 0.77 -8.40 9.71
N TRP A 52 1.48 -8.10 8.62
CA TRP A 52 1.72 -6.72 8.22
C TRP A 52 0.44 -6.12 7.63
N VAL A 53 0.10 -4.92 8.11
CA VAL A 53 -1.07 -4.16 7.64
C VAL A 53 -0.56 -2.91 6.93
N PRO A 54 -1.02 -2.64 5.70
CA PRO A 54 -0.60 -1.48 4.96
C PRO A 54 -1.14 -0.21 5.61
N ASP A 55 -0.27 0.77 5.79
CA ASP A 55 -0.64 2.12 6.22
C ASP A 55 -1.20 2.90 5.03
N VAL A 56 -2.52 2.83 4.87
CA VAL A 56 -3.29 3.52 3.82
C VAL A 56 -4.16 4.61 4.42
N GLN A 57 -4.53 5.59 3.61
CA GLN A 57 -5.45 6.63 4.05
C GLN A 57 -6.82 6.05 4.48
N PRO A 58 -7.47 6.63 5.52
CA PRO A 58 -8.76 6.19 5.98
C PRO A 58 -9.82 6.15 4.86
N GLY A 59 -10.63 5.10 4.83
CA GLY A 59 -11.68 4.91 3.82
C GLY A 59 -11.24 4.23 2.52
N VAL A 60 -9.92 4.02 2.33
CA VAL A 60 -9.41 3.20 1.22
C VAL A 60 -9.60 1.73 1.55
N ARG A 61 -10.35 1.02 0.69
CA ARG A 61 -10.43 -0.44 0.72
C ARG A 61 -9.33 -1.04 -0.14
N TRP A 62 -8.69 -2.09 0.33
CA TRP A 62 -7.58 -2.72 -0.38
C TRP A 62 -7.65 -4.24 -0.37
N VAL A 63 -6.92 -4.86 -1.29
CA VAL A 63 -6.64 -6.29 -1.35
C VAL A 63 -5.14 -6.51 -1.59
N PHE A 64 -4.57 -7.56 -0.99
CA PHE A 64 -3.18 -7.91 -1.23
C PHE A 64 -2.98 -8.59 -2.59
N GLN A 65 -1.95 -8.16 -3.29
CA GLN A 65 -1.29 -8.92 -4.35
C GLN A 65 0.04 -9.43 -3.80
N THR A 66 0.15 -10.74 -3.57
CA THR A 66 1.31 -11.32 -2.87
C THR A 66 2.41 -11.73 -3.84
N GLY A 67 3.66 -11.53 -3.43
CA GLY A 67 4.86 -11.96 -4.16
C GLY A 67 5.77 -10.79 -4.54
N LEU A 68 6.95 -11.13 -5.06
CA LEU A 68 7.91 -10.14 -5.58
C LEU A 68 7.36 -9.48 -6.86
N PRO A 69 7.72 -8.21 -7.12
CA PRO A 69 7.24 -7.51 -8.30
C PRO A 69 7.79 -8.11 -9.60
N LEU A 70 7.01 -8.00 -10.68
CA LEU A 70 7.35 -8.56 -11.99
C LEU A 70 8.17 -7.55 -12.80
N CYS A 71 9.49 -7.53 -12.56
CA CYS A 71 10.36 -6.48 -13.11
C CYS A 71 10.78 -6.68 -14.57
N GLY A 72 10.47 -7.81 -15.20
CA GLY A 72 10.91 -8.12 -16.56
C GLY A 72 12.44 -8.16 -16.62
N THR A 73 13.05 -7.26 -17.39
CA THR A 73 14.51 -7.10 -17.50
C THR A 73 15.12 -6.15 -16.47
N ARG A 74 14.30 -5.46 -15.67
CA ARG A 74 14.77 -4.52 -14.65
C ARG A 74 15.21 -5.26 -13.39
N GLN A 75 16.14 -4.67 -12.65
CA GLN A 75 16.63 -5.23 -11.40
C GLN A 75 15.57 -5.12 -10.28
N LEU A 76 15.44 -6.17 -9.47
CA LEU A 76 14.78 -6.12 -8.17
C LEU A 76 15.68 -5.39 -7.17
N TRP A 77 15.14 -4.38 -6.50
CA TRP A 77 15.89 -3.54 -5.58
C TRP A 77 15.17 -3.41 -4.23
N PRO A 78 15.80 -3.82 -3.11
CA PRO A 78 15.23 -3.57 -1.79
C PRO A 78 15.43 -2.10 -1.37
N VAL A 79 14.38 -1.46 -0.87
CA VAL A 79 14.39 -0.11 -0.32
C VAL A 79 13.89 -0.17 1.10
N TYR A 80 14.70 0.28 2.05
CA TYR A 80 14.37 0.32 3.47
C TYR A 80 13.83 1.72 3.83
N HIS A 81 12.76 1.79 4.63
CA HIS A 81 12.23 3.07 5.13
C HIS A 81 13.12 3.58 6.26
N ASN A 82 14.29 4.13 5.91
CA ASN A 82 15.25 4.69 6.86
C ASN A 82 16.13 5.76 6.20
N GLY A 83 16.78 6.58 7.02
CA GLY A 83 17.75 7.57 6.53
C GLY A 83 17.13 8.50 5.49
N SER A 84 17.68 8.49 4.27
CA SER A 84 17.21 9.29 3.14
C SER A 84 16.07 8.63 2.35
N ASP A 85 15.79 7.34 2.56
CA ASP A 85 14.74 6.62 1.85
C ASP A 85 13.45 6.61 2.67
N ARG A 86 12.35 7.06 2.04
CA ARG A 86 11.01 7.08 2.66
C ARG A 86 9.97 6.51 1.71
N LEU A 87 9.08 5.68 2.25
CA LEU A 87 8.11 4.90 1.51
C LEU A 87 6.69 5.24 1.97
N ARG A 88 5.82 5.59 1.04
CA ARG A 88 4.40 5.87 1.32
C ARG A 88 3.46 5.23 0.32
N LEU A 89 2.40 4.61 0.83
CA LEU A 89 1.30 4.14 0.00
C LEU A 89 0.35 5.30 -0.32
N LEU A 90 0.06 5.50 -1.59
CA LEU A 90 -0.90 6.50 -2.06
C LEU A 90 -2.33 5.90 -2.10
N PRO A 91 -3.38 6.74 -2.14
CA PRO A 91 -4.77 6.28 -2.14
C PRO A 91 -5.17 5.38 -3.30
N ASP A 92 -4.44 5.44 -4.41
CA ASP A 92 -4.64 4.59 -5.59
C ASP A 92 -3.93 3.24 -5.50
N GLY A 93 -3.21 2.98 -4.41
CA GLY A 93 -2.42 1.76 -4.20
C GLY A 93 -1.00 1.84 -4.75
N SER A 94 -0.58 2.93 -5.39
CA SER A 94 0.83 3.08 -5.78
C SER A 94 1.75 3.32 -4.57
N LEU A 95 3.01 2.93 -4.70
CA LEU A 95 4.05 3.18 -3.69
C LEU A 95 4.93 4.35 -4.13
N ARG A 96 4.90 5.44 -3.37
CA ARG A 96 5.85 6.54 -3.51
C ARG A 96 7.11 6.28 -2.70
N HIS A 97 8.26 6.37 -3.36
CA HIS A 97 9.58 6.37 -2.76
C HIS A 97 10.17 7.77 -2.87
N PHE A 98 10.39 8.43 -1.73
CA PHE A 98 11.09 9.71 -1.64
C PHE A 98 12.57 9.49 -1.36
N ILE A 99 13.40 10.33 -1.97
CA ILE A 99 14.81 10.50 -1.64
C ILE A 99 14.93 11.85 -0.93
N VAL A 100 15.11 11.79 0.38
CA VAL A 100 15.14 12.94 1.29
C VAL A 100 16.58 13.34 1.56
N GLU A 101 16.89 14.62 1.34
CA GLU A 101 18.22 15.17 1.59
C GLU A 101 18.53 15.28 3.08
N ASP A 102 17.55 15.72 3.87
CA ASP A 102 17.65 15.77 5.33
C ASP A 102 16.94 14.55 5.96
N PRO A 103 17.69 13.53 6.41
CA PRO A 103 17.11 12.32 6.98
C PRO A 103 16.47 12.55 8.36
N THR A 104 16.61 13.74 8.95
CA THR A 104 16.00 14.10 10.24
C THR A 104 14.53 14.51 10.11
N LEU A 105 14.08 14.81 8.89
CA LEU A 105 12.67 15.11 8.62
C LEU A 105 11.78 13.90 8.93
N SER A 106 10.67 14.18 9.58
CA SER A 106 9.57 13.25 9.79
C SER A 106 8.77 13.03 8.51
N ASP A 107 7.98 11.95 8.48
CA ASP A 107 7.16 11.60 7.32
C ASP A 107 6.09 12.66 7.00
N ASP A 108 5.64 13.43 8.00
CA ASP A 108 4.67 14.51 7.82
C ASP A 108 5.32 15.79 7.25
N GLU A 109 6.57 16.07 7.62
CA GLU A 109 7.32 17.24 7.14
C GLU A 109 7.67 17.12 5.65
N ILE A 110 7.90 15.89 5.17
CA ILE A 110 8.15 15.57 3.76
C ILE A 110 7.01 16.05 2.85
N ASP A 111 5.79 16.19 3.36
CA ASP A 111 4.64 16.59 2.55
C ASP A 111 4.55 18.09 2.28
N GLY A 112 5.30 18.87 3.06
CA GLY A 112 5.39 20.31 2.92
C GLY A 112 6.41 20.78 1.88
N GLU A 113 7.33 19.91 1.44
CA GLU A 113 8.49 20.28 0.63
C GLU A 113 8.57 19.52 -0.71
N VAL A 114 9.25 20.10 -1.69
CA VAL A 114 9.49 19.45 -2.99
C VAL A 114 10.66 18.50 -2.85
N HIS A 115 10.37 17.22 -2.61
CA HIS A 115 11.38 16.16 -2.62
C HIS A 115 11.43 15.41 -3.96
N LEU A 116 12.58 14.84 -4.27
CA LEU A 116 12.70 13.88 -5.36
C LEU A 116 11.95 12.62 -4.98
N TYR A 117 11.04 12.16 -5.84
CA TYR A 117 10.30 10.94 -5.62
C TYR A 117 10.08 10.14 -6.91
N HIS A 118 9.77 8.86 -6.73
CA HIS A 118 9.31 7.98 -7.79
C HIS A 118 8.10 7.17 -7.31
N ASP A 119 7.11 7.04 -8.18
CA ASP A 119 5.89 6.29 -7.89
C ASP A 119 5.92 4.94 -8.62
N TYR A 120 5.92 3.86 -7.85
CA TYR A 120 5.80 2.50 -8.35
C TYR A 120 4.33 2.11 -8.41
N MET A 121 3.84 1.91 -9.63
CA MET A 121 2.47 1.43 -9.88
C MET A 121 2.31 -0.03 -9.44
N ASP A 122 1.06 -0.51 -9.46
CA ASP A 122 0.71 -1.90 -9.18
C ASP A 122 1.58 -2.89 -9.97
N GLY A 123 1.97 -3.99 -9.31
CA GLY A 123 2.87 -5.02 -9.85
C GLY A 123 4.36 -4.62 -9.95
N LEU A 124 4.72 -3.35 -9.73
CA LEU A 124 6.10 -2.86 -9.79
C LEU A 124 6.78 -2.76 -8.42
N TYR A 125 6.03 -3.01 -7.34
CA TYR A 125 6.55 -3.09 -6.00
C TYR A 125 5.85 -4.18 -5.19
N CYS A 126 6.47 -4.58 -4.09
CA CYS A 126 5.82 -5.18 -2.94
C CYS A 126 6.35 -4.51 -1.67
N ARG A 127 5.53 -4.39 -0.62
CA ARG A 127 5.90 -3.79 0.67
C ARG A 127 5.67 -4.79 1.80
N GLU A 128 6.47 -4.69 2.85
CA GLU A 128 6.46 -5.62 4.00
C GLU A 128 7.23 -4.98 5.19
N LYS A 129 7.17 -5.59 6.37
CA LYS A 129 8.20 -5.37 7.40
C LYS A 129 9.26 -6.46 7.34
N ASN A 130 10.53 -6.10 7.41
CA ASN A 130 11.63 -7.04 7.62
C ASN A 130 11.97 -7.08 9.11
N VAL A 131 12.07 -8.29 9.66
CA VAL A 131 12.41 -8.54 11.05
C VAL A 131 13.80 -9.15 11.08
N ASP A 132 14.72 -8.56 11.84
CA ASP A 132 16.03 -9.16 12.08
C ASP A 132 15.91 -10.17 13.24
N SER A 133 16.28 -11.42 13.00
CA SER A 133 16.10 -12.49 14.00
C SER A 133 17.02 -12.34 15.22
N LYS A 134 18.15 -11.64 15.07
CA LYS A 134 19.19 -11.45 16.10
C LYS A 134 18.93 -10.22 16.95
N THR A 135 18.66 -9.07 16.32
CA THR A 135 18.46 -7.78 17.00
C THR A 135 17.00 -7.57 17.39
N LYS A 136 16.07 -8.29 16.75
CA LYS A 136 14.62 -8.08 16.84
C LYS A 136 14.17 -6.72 16.32
N GLU A 137 15.02 -6.00 15.59
CA GLU A 137 14.61 -4.80 14.89
C GLU A 137 13.57 -5.14 13.83
N VAL A 138 12.61 -4.22 13.68
CA VAL A 138 11.55 -4.29 12.67
C VAL A 138 11.65 -3.03 11.85
N ILE A 139 11.89 -3.19 10.55
CA ILE A 139 11.98 -2.08 9.61
C ILE A 139 10.96 -2.26 8.50
N GLN A 140 10.26 -1.19 8.13
CA GLN A 140 9.40 -1.20 6.94
C GLN A 140 10.30 -1.17 5.71
N PHE A 141 10.01 -1.98 4.71
CA PHE A 141 10.77 -1.97 3.47
C PHE A 141 9.88 -2.35 2.29
N ALA A 142 10.38 -2.14 1.09
CA ALA A 142 9.77 -2.60 -0.14
C ALA A 142 10.80 -3.26 -1.04
N VAL A 143 10.37 -4.18 -1.89
CA VAL A 143 11.12 -4.55 -3.08
C VAL A 143 10.47 -3.85 -4.25
N VAL A 144 11.26 -3.09 -5.01
CA VAL A 144 10.79 -2.34 -6.17
C VAL A 144 11.54 -2.79 -7.41
N CYS A 145 10.95 -2.56 -8.58
CA CYS A 145 11.70 -2.67 -9.81
C CYS A 145 12.46 -1.37 -10.08
N ALA A 146 13.78 -1.45 -10.25
CA ALA A 146 14.60 -0.28 -10.52
C ALA A 146 14.03 0.57 -11.68
N PRO A 147 14.02 1.91 -11.58
CA PRO A 147 13.58 2.78 -12.66
C PRO A 147 14.35 2.51 -13.96
N GLU A 148 13.69 2.70 -15.09
CA GLU A 148 14.38 2.66 -16.38
C GLU A 148 15.30 3.86 -16.48
N VAL A 149 16.60 3.62 -16.73
CA VAL A 149 17.53 4.69 -17.06
C VAL A 149 17.30 5.04 -18.54
N PRO A 150 16.90 6.28 -18.87
CA PRO A 150 16.81 6.69 -20.26
C PRO A 150 18.18 6.53 -20.92
N VAL A 151 18.24 5.78 -22.01
CA VAL A 151 19.43 5.64 -22.87
C VAL A 151 19.58 6.83 -23.81
#